data_AF-A0A8J2PVE9-F1
#
_entry.id   AF-A0A8J2PVE9-F1
#
_cell.length_a   1.000
_cell.length_b   1.000
_cell.length_c   1.000
_cell.angle_alpha   90.00
_cell.angle_beta   90.00
_cell.angle_gamma   90.00
#
_symmetry.space_group_name_H-M   'P 1'
#
loop_
_entity.id
_entity.type
_entity.pdbx_description
1 polymer ?
#
loop_
_entity_poly.entity_id
_entity_poly.type
_entity_poly.pdbx_seq_one_letter_code
_entity_poly.pdbx_strand_id
1 'polypeptide(L)'
;NFASDVNAIWKQLGRKIKPGLKTRPEMSSLIYVDNPFIVPGGRFNEFYYWDQFWVLKGLLHSGMTQTVRGMLENFFQMVDSLGYVPNGGRIYYQRSQPPLLIPMVNDYLEVTGDFLFLKNHVQTLEKEFDFWMKNRSHVVNLGDNQNYTVIRYNVELSDPRPESYK
;
A
#
# COMPACT_ATOMS: atom_id res chain seq x y z
N ASN A 1 29.96 -0.51 7.32
CA ASN A 1 29.86 -1.84 6.67
C ASN A 1 28.50 -1.89 6.02
N PHE A 2 28.33 -2.65 4.94
CA PHE A 2 27.14 -2.56 4.09
C PHE A 2 25.80 -2.62 4.87
N ALA A 3 25.65 -3.54 5.84
CA ALA A 3 24.43 -3.67 6.61
C ALA A 3 24.13 -2.44 7.49
N SER A 4 25.16 -1.87 8.13
CA SER A 4 25.04 -0.64 8.90
C SER A 4 24.67 0.55 8.01
N ASP A 5 25.23 0.60 6.81
CA ASP A 5 24.99 1.69 5.86
C ASP A 5 23.55 1.62 5.33
N VAL A 6 23.05 0.41 5.02
CA VAL A 6 21.63 0.17 4.65
C VAL A 6 20.68 0.54 5.79
N ASN A 7 20.97 0.14 7.04
CA ASN A 7 20.13 0.49 8.18
C ASN A 7 20.03 2.02 8.39
N ALA A 8 21.13 2.74 8.17
CA ALA A 8 21.16 4.20 8.30
C ALA A 8 20.29 4.91 7.25
N ILE A 9 20.09 4.32 6.07
CA ILE A 9 19.26 4.88 4.99
C ILE A 9 17.79 4.99 5.41
N TRP A 10 17.27 4.09 6.26
CA TRP A 10 15.87 4.16 6.71
C TRP A 10 15.51 5.50 7.37
N LYS A 11 16.44 6.08 8.12
CA LYS A 11 16.27 7.41 8.75
C LYS A 11 16.15 8.53 7.71
N GLN A 12 16.82 8.39 6.56
CA GLN A 12 16.81 9.37 5.48
C GLN A 12 15.55 9.24 4.62
N LEU A 13 15.03 8.02 4.46
CA LEU A 13 13.83 7.73 3.67
C LEU A 13 12.52 7.85 4.46
N GLY A 14 12.59 7.97 5.79
CA GLY A 14 11.42 8.21 6.63
C GLY A 14 10.72 9.53 6.31
N ARG A 15 9.40 9.48 6.19
CA ARG A 15 8.53 10.65 6.02
C ARG A 15 7.39 10.56 7.02
N LYS A 16 6.96 11.73 7.51
CA LYS A 16 5.76 11.90 8.33
C LYS A 16 4.96 13.06 7.77
N ILE A 17 3.68 12.82 7.50
CA ILE A 17 2.79 13.86 7.00
C ILE A 17 2.47 14.84 8.13
N LYS A 18 2.49 16.13 7.83
CA LYS A 18 2.14 17.17 8.81
C LYS A 18 0.67 17.03 9.20
N PRO A 19 0.30 17.05 10.50
CA PRO A 19 -1.10 16.95 10.95
C PRO A 19 -2.02 18.00 10.33
N GLY A 20 -1.50 19.17 9.98
CA GLY A 20 -2.29 20.23 9.33
C GLY A 20 -2.83 19.86 7.94
N LEU A 21 -2.35 18.78 7.31
CA LEU A 21 -2.93 18.26 6.08
C LEU A 21 -4.23 17.46 6.35
N LYS A 22 -4.39 16.89 7.55
CA LYS A 22 -5.63 16.20 7.96
C LYS A 22 -6.83 17.14 7.98
N THR A 23 -6.61 18.40 8.38
CA THR A 23 -7.68 19.42 8.48
C THR A 23 -7.89 20.23 7.20
N ARG A 24 -6.93 20.19 6.27
CA ARG A 24 -6.92 20.96 5.02
C ARG A 24 -6.40 20.13 3.85
N PRO A 25 -7.08 19.00 3.51
CA PRO A 25 -6.63 18.08 2.48
C PRO A 25 -6.54 18.72 1.09
N GLU A 26 -7.32 19.77 0.83
CA GLU A 26 -7.35 20.51 -0.45
C GLU A 26 -6.03 21.22 -0.80
N MET A 27 -5.14 21.43 0.18
CA MET A 27 -3.87 22.13 -0.02
C MET A 27 -2.76 21.22 -0.58
N SER A 28 -3.00 19.92 -0.75
CA SER A 28 -2.00 18.99 -1.26
C SER A 28 -2.65 17.85 -2.03
N SER A 29 -1.94 17.33 -3.02
CA SER A 29 -2.33 16.06 -3.64
C SER A 29 -2.01 14.84 -2.77
N LEU A 30 -1.27 14.99 -1.67
CA LEU A 30 -0.87 13.89 -0.79
C LEU A 30 -2.06 13.42 0.07
N ILE A 31 -2.32 12.11 0.06
CA ILE A 31 -3.32 11.48 0.93
C ILE A 31 -2.73 11.40 2.34
N TYR A 32 -3.44 11.97 3.30
CA TYR A 32 -3.01 11.97 4.70
C TYR A 32 -3.09 10.56 5.31
N VAL A 33 -2.04 10.17 6.03
CA VAL A 33 -1.97 8.94 6.83
C VAL A 33 -1.38 9.25 8.21
N ASP A 34 -1.82 8.51 9.24
CA ASP A 34 -1.50 8.83 10.63
C ASP A 34 -0.07 8.46 11.04
N ASN A 35 0.48 7.35 10.51
CA ASN A 35 1.81 6.87 10.86
C ASN A 35 2.90 7.33 9.88
N PRO A 36 4.17 7.44 10.32
CA PRO A 36 5.30 7.58 9.41
C PRO A 36 5.41 6.42 8.42
N PHE A 37 6.00 6.68 7.26
CA PHE A 37 6.28 5.67 6.24
C PHE A 37 7.64 5.89 5.59
N ILE A 38 8.13 4.89 4.87
CA ILE A 38 9.39 4.95 4.13
C ILE A 38 9.09 5.17 2.64
N VAL A 39 9.75 6.16 2.03
CA VAL A 39 9.63 6.38 0.57
C VAL A 39 10.68 5.58 -0.21
N PRO A 40 10.45 5.26 -1.50
CA PRO A 40 11.45 4.60 -2.34
C PRO A 40 12.77 5.39 -2.50
N GLY A 41 12.71 6.72 -2.33
CA GLY A 41 13.86 7.62 -2.44
C GLY A 41 13.88 8.46 -3.71
N GLY A 42 14.91 9.30 -3.85
CA GLY A 42 15.04 10.23 -4.97
C GLY A 42 13.94 11.29 -5.00
N ARG A 43 13.25 11.41 -6.14
CA ARG A 43 12.20 12.43 -6.34
C ARG A 43 10.86 12.09 -5.68
N PHE A 44 10.69 10.85 -5.21
CA PHE A 44 9.42 10.35 -4.68
C PHE A 44 9.26 10.76 -3.21
N ASN A 45 8.17 11.48 -2.91
CA ASN A 45 7.86 11.97 -1.57
C ASN A 45 6.59 11.33 -0.99
N GLU A 46 6.11 10.28 -1.63
CA GLU A 46 4.94 9.50 -1.27
C GLU A 46 5.31 8.02 -1.24
N PHE A 47 4.56 7.23 -0.46
CA PHE A 47 4.68 5.77 -0.52
C PHE A 47 4.10 5.25 -1.84
N TYR A 48 4.61 4.10 -2.29
CA TYR A 48 4.11 3.33 -3.42
C TYR A 48 3.82 1.91 -2.96
N TYR A 49 2.64 1.39 -3.28
CA TYR A 49 2.07 0.20 -2.63
C TYR A 49 2.98 -1.02 -2.74
N TRP A 50 3.31 -1.47 -3.95
CA TRP A 50 4.13 -2.68 -4.12
C TRP A 50 5.59 -2.49 -3.70
N ASP A 51 6.15 -1.28 -3.78
CA ASP A 51 7.49 -0.95 -3.30
C ASP A 51 7.57 -1.17 -1.79
N GLN A 52 6.48 -0.86 -1.06
CA GLN A 52 6.44 -1.07 0.39
C GLN A 52 6.58 -2.54 0.78
N PHE A 53 6.28 -3.51 -0.09
CA PHE A 53 6.45 -4.92 0.25
C PHE A 53 7.92 -5.25 0.52
N TRP A 54 8.79 -4.80 -0.37
CA TRP A 54 10.24 -4.99 -0.26
C TRP A 54 10.83 -4.16 0.87
N VAL A 55 10.35 -2.93 1.04
CA VAL A 55 10.75 -2.06 2.15
C VAL A 55 10.39 -2.69 3.50
N LEU A 56 9.16 -3.20 3.66
CA LEU A 56 8.71 -3.86 4.87
C LEU A 56 9.58 -5.07 5.21
N LYS A 57 9.91 -5.92 4.24
CA LYS A 57 10.86 -7.02 4.45
C LYS A 57 12.21 -6.52 4.96
N GLY A 58 12.77 -5.47 4.36
CA GLY A 58 14.03 -4.86 4.81
C GLY A 58 13.95 -4.29 6.24
N LEU A 59 12.82 -3.66 6.59
CA LEU A 59 12.56 -3.15 7.93
C LEU A 59 12.43 -4.26 8.97
N LEU A 60 11.74 -5.36 8.63
CA LEU A 60 11.65 -6.54 9.50
C LEU A 60 13.02 -7.14 9.78
N HIS A 61 13.86 -7.32 8.75
CA HIS A 61 15.25 -7.75 8.91
C HIS A 61 16.11 -6.76 9.72
N SER A 62 15.73 -5.48 9.72
CA SER A 62 16.37 -4.43 10.52
C SER A 62 15.83 -4.33 11.95
N GLY A 63 14.89 -5.21 12.36
CA GLY A 63 14.25 -5.18 13.68
C GLY A 63 13.25 -4.03 13.88
N MET A 64 12.84 -3.35 12.80
CA MET A 64 12.01 -2.15 12.85
C MET A 64 10.50 -2.48 12.82
N THR A 65 10.07 -3.48 13.59
CA THR A 65 8.69 -4.01 13.60
C THR A 65 7.63 -2.95 13.91
N GLN A 66 7.93 -1.99 14.79
CA GLN A 66 7.02 -0.88 15.09
C GLN A 66 6.78 0.04 13.88
N THR A 67 7.81 0.24 13.04
CA THR A 67 7.67 1.03 11.81
C THR A 67 6.80 0.28 10.80
N VAL A 68 7.03 -1.04 10.68
CA VAL A 68 6.21 -1.93 9.85
C VAL A 68 4.75 -1.90 10.25
N ARG A 69 4.45 -2.03 11.54
CA ARG A 69 3.10 -1.95 12.08
C ARG A 69 2.40 -0.65 11.68
N GLY A 70 3.06 0.50 11.88
CA GLY A 70 2.49 1.79 11.52
C GLY A 70 2.24 1.94 10.01
N MET A 71 3.13 1.39 9.18
CA MET A 71 2.94 1.38 7.72
C MET A 71 1.77 0.49 7.29
N LEU A 72 1.56 -0.66 7.93
CA LEU A 72 0.39 -1.51 7.71
C LEU A 72 -0.91 -0.80 8.12
N GLU A 73 -0.91 -0.13 9.27
CA GLU A 73 -2.04 0.70 9.73
C GLU A 73 -2.38 1.83 8.75
N ASN A 74 -1.38 2.44 8.10
CA ASN A 74 -1.62 3.41 7.04
C ASN A 74 -2.33 2.78 5.83
N PHE A 75 -1.98 1.55 5.45
CA PHE A 75 -2.66 0.84 4.37
C PHE A 75 -4.08 0.46 4.76
N PHE A 76 -4.33 0.04 5.99
CA PHE A 76 -5.67 -0.20 6.48
C PHE A 76 -6.53 1.08 6.42
N GLN A 77 -5.98 2.22 6.82
CA GLN A 77 -6.66 3.52 6.67
C GLN A 77 -7.05 3.81 5.20
N MET A 78 -6.19 3.46 4.24
CA MET A 78 -6.50 3.61 2.81
C MET A 78 -7.60 2.64 2.34
N VAL A 79 -7.55 1.38 2.75
CA VAL A 79 -8.60 0.42 2.41
C VAL A 79 -9.94 0.79 3.07
N ASP A 80 -9.92 1.29 4.29
CA ASP A 80 -11.12 1.74 4.99
C ASP A 80 -11.76 2.96 4.31
N SER A 81 -10.94 3.90 3.80
CA SER A 81 -11.44 5.10 3.14
C SER A 81 -11.75 4.94 1.63
N LEU A 82 -10.92 4.19 0.90
CA LEU A 82 -10.97 4.07 -0.57
C LEU A 82 -11.44 2.69 -1.05
N GLY A 83 -11.45 1.68 -0.18
CA GLY A 83 -11.75 0.28 -0.54
C GLY A 83 -10.55 -0.52 -1.05
N TYR A 84 -9.43 0.13 -1.32
CA TYR A 84 -8.20 -0.50 -1.82
C TYR A 84 -6.97 0.36 -1.49
N VAL A 85 -5.77 -0.22 -1.61
CA VAL A 85 -4.54 0.57 -1.52
C VAL A 85 -4.21 1.21 -2.88
N PRO A 86 -4.14 2.54 -3.01
CA PRO A 86 -3.76 3.21 -4.26
C PRO A 86 -2.30 2.95 -4.62
N ASN A 87 -1.95 3.13 -5.89
CA ASN A 87 -0.61 2.97 -6.44
C ASN A 87 0.42 3.76 -5.60
N GLY A 88 0.08 4.99 -5.23
CA GLY A 88 0.83 5.72 -4.23
C GLY A 88 -0.05 6.70 -3.46
N GLY A 89 0.55 7.38 -2.49
CA GLY A 89 -0.16 8.26 -1.54
C GLY A 89 -0.64 9.58 -2.10
N ARG A 90 -1.16 9.64 -3.33
CA ARG A 90 -1.67 10.87 -3.93
C ARG A 90 -3.06 10.70 -4.55
N ILE A 91 -3.88 11.74 -4.48
CA ILE A 91 -5.29 11.73 -4.91
C ILE A 91 -5.49 11.39 -6.39
N TYR A 92 -4.50 11.69 -7.24
CA TYR A 92 -4.57 11.37 -8.68
C TYR A 92 -4.18 9.92 -8.99
N TYR A 93 -3.71 9.15 -8.02
CA TYR A 93 -3.47 7.71 -8.16
C TYR A 93 -4.76 6.92 -7.92
N GLN A 94 -5.81 7.19 -8.72
CA GLN A 94 -7.09 6.45 -8.72
C GLN A 94 -6.96 5.07 -9.39
N ARG A 95 -5.87 4.37 -9.09
CA ARG A 95 -5.50 3.05 -9.57
C ARG A 95 -4.69 2.35 -8.49
N SER A 96 -4.74 1.02 -8.44
CA SER A 96 -3.92 0.24 -7.49
C SER A 96 -2.62 -0.25 -8.15
N GLN A 97 -1.92 -1.12 -7.44
CA GLN A 97 -0.73 -1.87 -7.82
C GLN A 97 -0.94 -3.34 -7.39
N PRO A 98 -0.01 -4.28 -7.64
CA PRO A 98 -0.16 -5.65 -7.18
C PRO A 98 -0.61 -5.75 -5.71
N PRO A 99 -1.70 -6.46 -5.38
CA PRO A 99 -2.25 -6.50 -4.03
C PRO A 99 -1.39 -7.36 -3.11
N LEU A 100 -0.57 -6.71 -2.29
CA LEU A 100 0.43 -7.35 -1.45
C LEU A 100 0.16 -7.14 0.05
N LEU A 101 -0.93 -6.50 0.45
CA LEU A 101 -1.23 -6.21 1.87
C LEU A 101 -1.36 -7.49 2.72
N ILE A 102 -2.07 -8.51 2.25
CA ILE A 102 -2.17 -9.80 2.96
C ILE A 102 -0.77 -10.45 3.15
N PRO A 103 0.06 -10.60 2.11
CA PRO A 103 1.46 -11.02 2.28
C PRO A 103 2.27 -10.17 3.26
N MET A 104 2.13 -8.83 3.24
CA MET A 104 2.84 -7.95 4.17
C MET A 104 2.42 -8.18 5.62
N VAL A 105 1.12 -8.40 5.86
CA VAL A 105 0.61 -8.74 7.20
C VAL A 105 1.12 -10.11 7.63
N ASN A 106 1.14 -11.11 6.73
CA ASN A 106 1.70 -12.42 7.02
C ASN A 106 3.19 -12.33 7.44
N ASP A 107 4.03 -11.63 6.67
CA ASP A 107 5.44 -11.41 7.02
C ASP A 107 5.60 -10.76 8.41
N TYR A 108 4.76 -9.77 8.74
CA TYR A 108 4.78 -9.13 10.06
C TYR A 108 4.40 -10.11 11.17
N LEU A 109 3.39 -10.96 10.95
CA LEU A 109 2.95 -11.96 11.93
C LEU A 109 4.00 -13.04 12.16
N GLU A 110 4.69 -13.50 11.11
CA GLU A 110 5.76 -14.49 11.22
C GLU A 110 6.90 -13.98 12.13
N VAL A 111 7.19 -12.69 12.10
CA VAL A 111 8.24 -12.07 12.93
C VAL A 111 7.76 -11.74 14.34
N THR A 112 6.51 -11.30 14.50
CA THR A 112 6.03 -10.72 15.78
C THR A 112 5.09 -11.62 16.58
N GLY A 113 4.42 -12.58 15.95
CA GLY A 113 3.36 -13.37 16.58
C GLY A 113 2.13 -12.56 17.02
N ASP A 114 1.96 -11.33 16.53
CA ASP A 114 0.89 -10.42 16.96
C ASP A 114 -0.48 -10.74 16.31
N PHE A 115 -1.07 -11.87 16.71
CA PHE A 115 -2.38 -12.30 16.21
C PHE A 115 -3.52 -11.37 16.59
N LEU A 116 -3.36 -10.56 17.64
CA LEU A 116 -4.36 -9.54 18.00
C LEU A 116 -4.41 -8.45 16.93
N PHE A 117 -3.24 -8.05 16.39
CA PHE A 117 -3.18 -7.14 15.25
C PHE A 117 -3.92 -7.69 14.03
N LEU A 118 -3.71 -8.97 13.68
CA LEU A 118 -4.47 -9.61 12.59
C LEU A 118 -5.98 -9.60 12.88
N LYS A 119 -6.37 -10.04 14.07
CA LYS A 119 -7.78 -10.13 14.46
C LYS A 119 -8.50 -8.79 14.34
N ASN A 120 -7.82 -7.69 14.67
CA ASN A 120 -8.39 -6.35 14.61
C ASN A 120 -8.53 -5.80 13.19
N HIS A 121 -7.79 -6.34 12.20
CA HIS A 121 -7.74 -5.80 10.84
C HIS A 121 -8.14 -6.79 9.74
N VAL A 122 -8.55 -8.01 10.10
CA VAL A 122 -8.95 -9.05 9.13
C VAL A 122 -10.10 -8.60 8.22
N GLN A 123 -11.06 -7.84 8.76
CA GLN A 123 -12.17 -7.29 7.97
C GLN A 123 -11.70 -6.27 6.93
N THR A 124 -10.68 -5.47 7.26
CA THR A 124 -10.07 -4.53 6.30
C THR A 124 -9.30 -5.28 5.21
N LEU A 125 -8.62 -6.38 5.53
CA LEU A 125 -7.98 -7.24 4.54
C LEU A 125 -9.00 -7.88 3.58
N GLU A 126 -10.10 -8.40 4.12
CA GLU A 126 -11.21 -8.93 3.33
C GLU A 126 -11.81 -7.85 2.42
N LYS A 127 -11.92 -6.61 2.92
CA LYS A 127 -12.44 -5.49 2.12
C LYS A 127 -11.60 -5.19 0.88
N GLU A 128 -10.27 -5.21 0.98
CA GLU A 128 -9.41 -5.06 -0.20
C GLU A 128 -9.56 -6.25 -1.15
N PHE A 129 -9.58 -7.48 -0.63
CA PHE A 129 -9.80 -8.67 -1.45
C PHE A 129 -11.13 -8.58 -2.22
N ASP A 130 -12.20 -8.20 -1.54
CA ASP A 130 -13.52 -7.95 -2.12
C ASP A 130 -13.49 -6.88 -3.21
N PHE A 131 -12.70 -5.82 -3.02
CA PHE A 131 -12.52 -4.80 -4.07
C PHE A 131 -11.95 -5.42 -5.34
N TRP A 132 -10.92 -6.27 -5.25
CA TRP A 132 -10.34 -6.94 -6.42
C TRP A 132 -11.34 -7.90 -7.07
N MET A 133 -12.04 -8.70 -6.27
CA MET A 133 -13.02 -9.65 -6.79
C MET A 133 -14.22 -8.96 -7.45
N LYS A 134 -14.70 -7.84 -6.91
CA LYS A 134 -15.87 -7.12 -7.47
C LYS A 134 -15.52 -6.25 -8.67
N ASN A 135 -14.36 -5.57 -8.64
CA ASN A 135 -14.06 -4.50 -9.60
C ASN A 135 -12.99 -4.88 -10.63
N ARG A 136 -12.26 -5.98 -10.43
CA ARG A 136 -11.12 -6.37 -11.28
C ARG A 136 -11.19 -7.80 -11.78
N SER A 137 -12.20 -8.57 -11.36
CA SER A 137 -12.44 -9.90 -11.91
C SER A 137 -13.04 -9.81 -13.31
N HIS A 138 -12.74 -10.83 -14.12
CA HIS A 138 -13.28 -11.01 -15.46
C HIS A 138 -13.45 -12.50 -15.72
N VAL A 139 -14.57 -12.87 -16.33
CA VAL A 139 -14.80 -14.26 -16.75
C VAL A 139 -14.24 -14.46 -18.15
N VAL A 140 -13.40 -15.47 -18.32
CA VAL A 140 -12.82 -15.86 -19.60
C VAL A 140 -13.29 -17.28 -19.92
N ASN A 141 -13.70 -17.49 -21.17
CA ASN A 141 -14.04 -18.81 -21.69
C ASN A 141 -12.99 -19.19 -22.74
N LEU A 142 -12.39 -20.37 -22.60
CA LEU A 142 -11.28 -20.82 -23.45
C LEU A 142 -11.73 -21.74 -24.60
N GLY A 143 -13.05 -21.91 -24.80
CA GLY A 143 -13.61 -22.81 -25.80
C GLY A 143 -13.80 -24.24 -25.33
N ASP A 144 -13.60 -24.51 -24.03
CA ASP A 144 -13.75 -25.81 -23.37
C ASP A 144 -15.06 -25.95 -22.57
N ASN A 145 -16.05 -25.08 -22.84
CA ASN A 145 -17.29 -24.95 -22.07
C ASN A 145 -17.08 -24.67 -20.57
N GLN A 146 -15.89 -24.20 -20.16
CA GLN A 146 -15.62 -23.77 -18.79
C GLN A 146 -15.45 -22.25 -18.72
N ASN A 147 -15.87 -21.69 -17.59
CA ASN A 147 -15.72 -20.28 -17.27
C ASN A 147 -14.66 -20.13 -16.20
N TYR A 148 -13.60 -19.38 -16.52
CA TYR A 148 -12.50 -19.08 -15.61
C TYR A 148 -12.60 -17.65 -15.12
N THR A 149 -12.68 -17.45 -13.81
CA THR A 149 -12.58 -16.12 -13.22
C THR A 149 -11.11 -15.76 -13.04
N VAL A 150 -10.67 -14.72 -13.75
CA VAL A 150 -9.31 -14.17 -13.64
C VAL A 150 -9.38 -12.75 -13.12
N ILE A 151 -8.29 -12.26 -12.55
CA ILE A 151 -8.14 -10.86 -12.15
C ILE A 151 -7.25 -10.17 -13.17
N ARG A 152 -7.66 -8.98 -13.64
CA ARG A 152 -6.86 -8.13 -14.53
C ARG A 152 -6.62 -6.77 -13.91
N TYR A 153 -5.46 -6.18 -14.20
CA TYR A 153 -5.26 -4.76 -13.94
C TYR A 153 -6.16 -3.95 -14.87
N ASN A 154 -6.99 -3.08 -14.28
CA ASN A 154 -7.86 -2.18 -15.01
C ASN A 154 -7.90 -0.82 -14.33
N VAL A 155 -8.00 0.24 -15.12
CA VAL A 155 -8.12 1.63 -14.65
C VAL A 155 -9.22 2.29 -15.47
N GLU A 156 -10.25 2.80 -14.78
CA GLU A 156 -11.41 3.45 -15.40
C GLU A 156 -11.20 4.97 -15.42
N LEU A 157 -10.12 5.42 -16.05
CA LEU A 157 -9.85 6.84 -16.28
C LEU A 157 -9.72 7.07 -17.78
N SER A 158 -10.51 7.99 -18.32
CA SER A 158 -10.42 8.43 -19.72
C SER A 158 -9.35 9.50 -19.95
N ASP A 159 -8.95 10.19 -18.88
CA ASP A 159 -8.09 11.37 -18.99
C ASP A 159 -6.60 11.04 -18.89
N PRO A 160 -5.72 11.87 -19.48
CA PRO A 160 -4.29 11.75 -19.31
C PRO A 160 -3.88 11.78 -17.82
N ARG A 161 -2.84 11.01 -17.51
CA ARG A 161 -2.27 10.95 -16.16
C ARG A 161 -1.75 12.34 -15.72
N PRO A 162 -2.27 12.94 -14.63
CA PRO A 162 -1.83 14.27 -14.19
C PRO A 162 -0.32 14.38 -13.96
N GLU A 163 0.31 13.32 -13.45
CA GLU A 163 1.76 13.27 -13.20
C GLU A 163 2.62 13.12 -14.46
N SER A 164 2.00 12.95 -15.63
CA SER A 164 2.66 12.78 -16.93
C SER A 164 2.05 13.68 -18.02
N TYR A 165 1.23 14.65 -17.64
CA TYR A 165 0.68 15.64 -18.56
C TYR A 165 1.81 16.55 -19.06
N LYS A 166 1.80 16.88 -20.35
CA LYS A 166 2.77 17.76 -21.01
C LYS A 166 2.07 18.97 -21.57
#